data_AF-U6MV86-F1
#
_entry.id   AF-U6MV86-F1
#
_cell.length_a   1.000
_cell.length_b   1.000
_cell.length_c   1.000
_cell.angle_alpha   90.00
_cell.angle_beta   90.00
_cell.angle_gamma   90.00
#
_symmetry.space_group_name_H-M   'P 1'
#
loop_
_entity.id
_entity.type
_entity.pdbx_description
1 polymer ?
#
loop_
_entity_poly.entity_id
_entity_poly.type
_entity_poly.pdbx_seq_one_letter_code
_entity_poly.pdbx_strand_id
1 'polypeptide(L)'
;VYWHIRRSLAGWTERMQLYKWEWPGSSKKVRPQAKSGRARMGWRKACGKYLGVQTWPLRPHSWASKCNARRRHCPSALLIHEGHNDVNENCRWATAHITGVRRTDVAGVNAYLLLKHRMVLITLKALQQLLFELQQQQQQRLPRYATPDGRPAPPPVPVPGWADEWLEIKARERAAKFDRKRIRELAAKWVWSSEPKGLLKLPRVDPLKGFRVARFSSEEAPTPGSKYEELYADDEPLEEDEEDIEQVAAALEARDREEAELLTDEWPRATDWAGGSGSPAVISRGGNACS
;
A
#
# COMPACT_ATOMS: atom_id res chain seq x y z
N VAL A 1 7.54 -20.27 -9.32
CA VAL A 1 7.04 -21.31 -10.25
C VAL A 1 5.57 -21.69 -10.00
N TYR A 2 5.17 -22.05 -8.77
CA TYR A 2 3.78 -22.45 -8.43
C TYR A 2 2.70 -21.43 -8.85
N TRP A 3 2.91 -20.13 -8.57
CA TRP A 3 1.94 -19.08 -8.89
C TRP A 3 1.68 -18.90 -10.38
N HIS A 4 2.68 -19.10 -11.25
CA HIS A 4 2.50 -19.02 -12.69
C HIS A 4 1.65 -20.17 -13.23
N ILE A 5 1.91 -21.40 -12.76
CA ILE A 5 1.13 -22.58 -13.16
C ILE A 5 -0.32 -22.43 -12.73
N ARG A 6 -0.55 -22.01 -11.47
CA ARG A 6 -1.90 -21.78 -10.94
C ARG A 6 -2.66 -20.71 -11.73
N ARG A 7 -1.99 -19.62 -12.11
CA ARG A 7 -2.59 -18.57 -12.96
C ARG A 7 -2.86 -19.03 -14.38
N SER A 8 -1.96 -19.82 -14.98
CA SER A 8 -2.18 -20.39 -16.32
C SER A 8 -3.38 -21.34 -16.36
N LEU A 9 -3.65 -22.06 -15.27
CA LEU A 9 -4.83 -22.91 -15.14
C LEU A 9 -6.11 -22.10 -14.90
N ALA A 10 -6.01 -20.99 -14.16
CA ALA A 10 -7.15 -20.07 -13.97
C ALA A 10 -7.56 -19.36 -15.27
N GLY A 11 -6.65 -19.27 -16.25
CA GLY A 11 -6.93 -18.75 -17.59
C GLY A 11 -7.01 -17.23 -17.66
N TRP A 12 -7.98 -16.62 -16.97
CA TRP A 12 -8.18 -15.18 -16.93
C TRP A 12 -7.93 -14.61 -15.53
N THR A 13 -7.45 -13.37 -15.45
CA THR A 13 -7.30 -12.66 -14.17
C THR A 13 -7.89 -11.27 -14.31
N GLU A 14 -8.88 -10.96 -13.48
CA GLU A 14 -9.53 -9.64 -13.41
C GLU A 14 -8.81 -8.68 -12.46
N ARG A 15 -7.83 -9.18 -11.70
CA ARG A 15 -7.10 -8.36 -10.73
C ARG A 15 -6.38 -7.24 -11.47
N MET A 16 -6.81 -6.02 -11.17
CA MET A 16 -6.21 -4.79 -11.66
C MET A 16 -5.61 -4.03 -10.49
N GLN A 17 -4.40 -3.54 -10.68
CA GLN A 17 -3.84 -2.48 -9.85
C GLN A 17 -3.86 -1.20 -10.67
N LEU A 18 -4.31 -0.12 -10.05
CA LEU A 18 -4.24 1.20 -10.66
C LEU A 18 -2.79 1.52 -10.97
N TYR A 19 -2.54 2.19 -12.09
CA TYR A 19 -1.25 2.77 -12.41
C TYR A 19 -1.13 4.20 -11.87
N LYS A 20 0.09 4.74 -11.88
CA LYS A 20 0.42 6.09 -11.42
C LYS A 20 -0.54 7.16 -11.96
N TRP A 21 -0.93 7.07 -13.25
CA TRP A 21 -1.82 8.03 -13.93
C TRP A 21 -3.32 7.73 -13.76
N GLU A 22 -3.66 6.55 -13.25
CA GLU A 22 -5.05 6.13 -13.01
C GLU A 22 -5.46 6.41 -11.55
N TRP A 23 -4.49 6.74 -10.70
CA TRP A 23 -4.75 7.03 -9.30
C TRP A 23 -5.41 8.41 -9.16
N PRO A 24 -6.57 8.51 -8.48
CA PRO A 24 -7.25 9.78 -8.31
C PRO A 24 -6.39 10.76 -7.51
N GLY A 25 -6.26 11.99 -8.00
CA GLY A 25 -5.57 13.07 -7.31
C GLY A 25 -4.87 14.06 -8.24
N SER A 26 -4.11 14.97 -7.62
CA SER A 26 -3.40 16.03 -8.34
C SER A 26 -2.10 15.52 -8.96
N SER A 27 -1.91 15.84 -10.24
CA SER A 27 -0.67 15.71 -10.98
C SER A 27 0.31 16.88 -10.75
N LYS A 28 -0.05 17.84 -9.89
CA LYS A 28 0.82 18.98 -9.60
C LYS A 28 2.05 18.53 -8.81
N LYS A 29 3.15 19.24 -9.04
CA LYS A 29 4.38 19.08 -8.28
C LYS A 29 4.08 19.37 -6.81
N VAL A 30 4.47 18.46 -5.91
CA VAL A 30 4.18 18.60 -4.48
C VAL A 30 4.84 19.83 -3.88
N ARG A 31 6.02 20.20 -4.40
CA ARG A 31 6.82 21.31 -3.90
C ARG A 31 7.89 21.76 -4.89
N PRO A 32 8.39 23.00 -4.77
CA PRO A 32 9.51 23.48 -5.57
C PRO A 32 10.77 22.62 -5.38
N GLN A 33 11.61 22.62 -6.42
CA GLN A 33 12.81 21.80 -6.47
C GLN A 33 13.97 22.39 -5.68
N ALA A 34 14.12 23.71 -5.74
CA ALA A 34 15.14 24.46 -5.01
C ALA A 34 14.58 24.95 -3.65
N LYS A 35 15.48 25.28 -2.72
CA LYS A 35 15.20 25.95 -1.45
C LYS A 35 14.24 25.25 -0.47
N SER A 36 13.84 24.00 -0.73
CA SER A 36 12.92 23.26 0.16
C SER A 36 13.62 22.37 1.20
N GLY A 37 14.94 22.21 1.14
CA GLY A 37 15.73 21.41 2.10
C GLY A 37 15.39 19.92 2.17
N ARG A 38 14.56 19.38 1.26
CA ARG A 38 14.23 17.94 1.23
C ARG A 38 14.19 17.36 -0.20
N ALA A 39 14.19 16.02 -0.33
CA ALA A 39 14.32 15.32 -1.61
C ALA A 39 13.30 15.72 -2.70
N ARG A 40 13.76 15.84 -3.96
CA ARG A 40 12.91 16.28 -5.08
C ARG A 40 11.66 15.41 -5.21
N MET A 41 10.47 16.04 -5.18
CA MET A 41 9.20 15.33 -5.22
C MET A 41 8.27 15.91 -6.29
N GLY A 42 8.14 15.19 -7.41
CA GLY A 42 7.15 15.46 -8.45
C GLY A 42 5.75 15.10 -7.97
N TRP A 43 5.34 13.85 -8.18
CA TRP A 43 4.00 13.37 -7.81
C TRP A 43 3.93 12.72 -6.43
N ARG A 44 2.76 12.80 -5.79
CA ARG A 44 2.47 12.14 -4.50
C ARG A 44 2.39 10.62 -4.63
N LYS A 45 1.79 10.10 -5.70
CA LYS A 45 1.41 8.68 -5.86
C LYS A 45 2.43 7.82 -6.62
N ALA A 46 3.69 8.24 -6.68
CA ALA A 46 4.75 7.45 -7.33
C ALA A 46 5.17 6.22 -6.48
N CYS A 47 5.80 5.23 -7.10
CA CYS A 47 6.34 4.06 -6.42
C CYS A 47 7.30 4.44 -5.29
N GLY A 48 7.26 3.68 -4.19
CA GLY A 48 8.12 3.93 -3.02
C GLY A 48 7.68 5.09 -2.11
N LYS A 49 6.58 5.76 -2.42
CA LYS A 49 5.97 6.81 -1.55
C LYS A 49 4.82 6.23 -0.73
N TYR A 50 4.41 6.97 0.30
CA TYR A 50 3.23 6.62 1.09
C TYR A 50 1.97 6.59 0.21
N LEU A 51 1.25 5.46 0.22
CA LEU A 51 0.16 5.15 -0.71
C LEU A 51 0.57 5.27 -2.20
N GLY A 52 1.85 5.01 -2.47
CA GLY A 52 2.43 5.03 -3.80
C GLY A 52 2.05 3.79 -4.61
N VAL A 53 1.95 3.98 -5.92
CA VAL A 53 1.54 2.94 -6.86
C VAL A 53 2.75 2.19 -7.40
N GLN A 54 2.60 0.89 -7.71
CA GLN A 54 3.67 0.13 -8.37
C GLN A 54 3.95 0.64 -9.79
N THR A 55 5.22 0.61 -10.19
CA THR A 55 5.64 1.01 -11.54
C THR A 55 5.16 0.01 -12.60
N TRP A 56 5.06 -1.26 -12.23
CA TRP A 56 4.61 -2.37 -13.08
C TRP A 56 3.34 -2.98 -12.48
N PRO A 57 2.19 -2.31 -12.57
CA PRO A 57 0.96 -2.78 -11.96
C PRO A 57 0.45 -4.05 -12.65
N LEU A 58 -0.18 -4.93 -11.89
CA LEU A 58 -0.91 -6.07 -12.45
C LEU A 58 -2.07 -5.56 -13.31
N ARG A 59 -2.10 -5.99 -14.58
CA ARG A 59 -3.17 -5.70 -15.53
C ARG A 59 -4.02 -6.95 -15.78
N PRO A 60 -5.33 -6.78 -16.05
CA PRO A 60 -6.14 -7.88 -16.56
C PRO A 60 -5.52 -8.42 -17.85
N HIS A 61 -5.20 -9.70 -17.85
CA HIS A 61 -4.70 -10.38 -19.03
C HIS A 61 -4.98 -11.87 -18.96
N SER A 62 -5.00 -12.48 -20.14
CA SER A 62 -5.07 -13.92 -20.28
C SER A 62 -3.72 -14.54 -19.94
N TRP A 63 -3.73 -15.46 -18.98
CA TRP A 63 -2.62 -16.36 -18.69
C TRP A 63 -2.71 -17.66 -19.49
N ALA A 64 -3.76 -17.83 -20.31
CA ALA A 64 -3.96 -19.03 -21.10
C ALA A 64 -2.79 -19.23 -22.06
N SER A 65 -2.02 -20.28 -21.80
CA SER A 65 -0.91 -20.68 -22.66
C SER A 65 -1.37 -21.84 -23.53
N LYS A 66 -1.16 -21.76 -24.85
CA LYS A 66 -1.42 -22.88 -25.76
C LYS A 66 -0.46 -24.01 -25.40
N CYS A 67 -0.99 -25.11 -24.86
CA CYS A 67 -0.25 -26.35 -24.72
C CYS A 67 -0.77 -27.37 -25.73
N ASN A 68 0.13 -28.01 -26.47
CA ASN A 68 -0.25 -29.01 -27.47
C ASN A 68 -1.06 -30.15 -26.82
N ALA A 69 -2.23 -30.47 -27.36
CA ALA A 69 -3.10 -31.51 -26.82
C ALA A 69 -2.38 -32.87 -26.70
N ARG A 70 -1.49 -33.20 -27.65
CA ARG A 70 -0.62 -34.38 -27.56
C ARG A 70 0.23 -34.39 -26.28
N ARG A 71 0.78 -33.25 -25.86
CA ARG A 71 1.58 -33.14 -24.61
C ARG A 71 0.75 -33.39 -23.34
N ARG A 72 -0.59 -33.26 -23.38
CA ARG A 72 -1.45 -33.56 -22.21
C ARG A 72 -1.65 -35.06 -22.00
N HIS A 73 -1.52 -35.86 -23.06
CA HIS A 73 -1.78 -37.30 -23.05
C HIS A 73 -0.54 -38.17 -23.31
N CYS A 74 0.64 -37.57 -23.48
CA CYS A 74 1.87 -38.35 -23.58
C CYS A 74 2.10 -39.14 -22.28
N PRO A 75 2.29 -40.47 -22.34
CA PRO A 75 2.76 -41.22 -21.19
C PRO A 75 4.17 -40.71 -20.85
N SER A 76 4.27 -39.97 -19.74
CA SER A 76 5.51 -39.43 -19.25
C SER A 76 6.05 -40.32 -18.13
N ALA A 77 7.33 -40.66 -18.21
CA ALA A 77 8.00 -41.51 -17.22
C ALA A 77 9.17 -40.77 -16.57
N LEU A 78 9.34 -40.96 -15.27
CA LEU A 78 10.50 -40.52 -14.52
C LEU A 78 11.34 -41.75 -14.14
N LEU A 79 12.59 -41.79 -14.57
CA LEU A 79 13.56 -42.82 -14.21
C LEU A 79 14.47 -42.28 -13.11
N ILE A 80 14.41 -42.90 -11.94
CA ILE A 80 15.26 -42.57 -10.79
C ILE A 80 16.35 -43.63 -10.67
N HIS A 81 17.61 -43.18 -10.72
CA HIS A 81 18.79 -44.04 -10.57
C HIS A 81 19.75 -43.50 -9.50
N GLU A 82 20.71 -44.34 -9.14
CA GLU A 82 21.82 -43.99 -8.26
C GLU A 82 22.86 -43.21 -9.06
N GLY A 83 23.39 -42.14 -8.48
CA GLY A 83 24.54 -41.38 -8.98
C GLY A 83 24.37 -40.70 -10.35
N HIS A 84 25.09 -39.60 -10.59
CA HIS A 84 25.06 -38.92 -11.89
C HIS A 84 25.73 -39.75 -13.01
N ASN A 85 26.78 -40.49 -12.63
CA ASN A 85 27.68 -41.20 -13.53
C ASN A 85 27.47 -42.72 -13.52
N ASP A 86 26.74 -43.28 -12.56
CA ASP A 86 26.58 -44.73 -12.39
C ASP A 86 25.52 -45.35 -13.31
N VAL A 87 25.14 -44.60 -14.36
CA VAL A 87 24.17 -45.07 -15.35
C VAL A 87 24.90 -45.67 -16.53
N ASN A 88 24.51 -46.89 -16.87
CA ASN A 88 24.91 -47.55 -18.10
C ASN A 88 24.74 -46.61 -19.30
N GLU A 89 25.83 -46.40 -20.07
CA GLU A 89 25.84 -45.50 -21.23
C GLU A 89 24.75 -45.83 -22.24
N ASN A 90 24.45 -47.12 -22.45
CA ASN A 90 23.38 -47.55 -23.35
C ASN A 90 22.02 -47.00 -22.90
N CYS A 91 21.73 -47.03 -21.59
CA CYS A 91 20.49 -46.47 -21.04
C CYS A 91 20.48 -44.94 -21.13
N ARG A 92 21.65 -44.31 -20.93
CA ARG A 92 21.80 -42.85 -21.06
C ARG A 92 21.51 -42.39 -22.49
N TRP A 93 22.08 -43.04 -23.50
CA TRP A 93 21.88 -42.71 -24.90
C TRP A 93 20.48 -43.07 -25.40
N ALA A 94 19.93 -44.23 -24.98
CA ALA A 94 18.58 -44.64 -25.36
C ALA A 94 17.48 -43.67 -24.86
N THR A 95 17.69 -43.04 -23.71
CA THR A 95 16.70 -42.15 -23.10
C THR A 95 16.87 -40.67 -23.49
N ALA A 96 18.04 -40.28 -23.99
CA ALA A 96 18.37 -38.87 -24.26
C ALA A 96 17.42 -38.18 -25.26
N HIS A 97 16.95 -38.92 -26.28
CA HIS A 97 16.09 -38.37 -27.33
C HIS A 97 14.59 -38.50 -27.03
N ILE A 98 14.21 -39.22 -25.96
CA ILE A 98 12.80 -39.48 -25.64
C ILE A 98 12.27 -38.36 -24.74
N THR A 99 11.58 -37.39 -25.33
CA THR A 99 11.05 -36.21 -24.59
C THR A 99 10.06 -36.54 -23.46
N GLY A 100 9.42 -37.71 -23.50
CA GLY A 100 8.49 -38.19 -22.47
C GLY A 100 9.18 -38.85 -21.27
N VAL A 101 10.43 -39.27 -21.41
CA VAL A 101 11.20 -39.95 -20.37
C VAL A 101 12.20 -38.97 -19.80
N ARG A 102 12.10 -38.71 -18.50
CA ARG A 102 13.09 -37.90 -17.79
C ARG A 102 13.91 -38.80 -16.87
N ARG A 103 15.22 -38.59 -16.89
CA ARG A 103 16.17 -39.29 -16.03
C ARG A 103 16.63 -38.35 -14.92
N THR A 104 16.72 -38.84 -13.68
CA THR A 104 17.20 -38.09 -12.52
C THR A 104 17.89 -38.97 -11.50
N ASP A 105 18.87 -38.40 -10.81
CA ASP A 105 19.54 -39.00 -9.66
C ASP A 105 18.66 -38.84 -8.40
N VAL A 106 18.93 -39.61 -7.34
CA VAL A 106 18.22 -39.53 -6.04
C VAL A 106 18.20 -38.10 -5.49
N ALA A 107 19.35 -37.40 -5.52
CA ALA A 107 19.46 -36.00 -5.07
C ALA A 107 18.62 -35.00 -5.92
N GLY A 108 18.30 -35.37 -7.16
CA GLY A 108 17.50 -34.55 -8.08
C GLY A 108 15.99 -34.79 -7.95
N VAL A 109 15.55 -35.72 -7.09
CA VAL A 109 14.13 -36.04 -6.90
C VAL A 109 13.41 -34.87 -6.24
N ASN A 110 12.35 -34.40 -6.89
CA ASN A 110 11.53 -33.30 -6.40
C ASN A 110 10.05 -33.69 -6.53
N ALA A 111 9.22 -33.29 -5.58
CA ALA A 111 7.77 -33.47 -5.62
C ALA A 111 7.15 -32.99 -6.94
N TYR A 112 7.66 -31.91 -7.52
CA TYR A 112 7.21 -31.44 -8.83
C TYR A 112 7.43 -32.48 -9.94
N LEU A 113 8.55 -33.19 -9.94
CA LEU A 113 8.84 -34.22 -10.93
C LEU A 113 7.93 -35.43 -10.75
N LEU A 114 7.72 -35.87 -9.51
CA LEU A 114 6.81 -36.96 -9.20
C LEU A 114 5.38 -36.67 -9.65
N LEU A 115 4.91 -35.42 -9.49
CA LEU A 115 3.56 -35.01 -9.91
C LEU A 115 3.46 -34.72 -11.42
N LYS A 116 4.56 -34.33 -12.07
CA LYS A 116 4.59 -34.03 -13.51
C LYS A 116 4.55 -35.30 -14.36
N HIS A 117 5.19 -36.38 -13.89
CA HIS A 117 5.31 -37.63 -14.63
C HIS A 117 4.19 -38.61 -14.23
N ARG A 118 3.57 -39.29 -15.20
CA ARG A 118 2.48 -40.24 -14.94
C ARG A 118 2.99 -41.56 -14.37
N MET A 119 4.20 -41.96 -14.75
CA MET A 119 4.86 -43.17 -14.26
C MET A 119 6.18 -42.82 -13.62
N VAL A 120 6.52 -43.51 -12.54
CA VAL A 120 7.81 -43.40 -11.85
C VAL A 120 8.43 -44.79 -11.78
N LEU A 121 9.66 -44.90 -12.24
CA LEU A 121 10.45 -46.13 -12.18
C LEU A 121 11.68 -45.84 -11.32
N ILE A 122 11.86 -46.66 -10.29
CA ILE A 122 12.93 -46.51 -9.31
C ILE A 122 13.79 -47.77 -9.38
N THR A 123 15.09 -47.61 -9.59
CA THR A 123 16.01 -48.76 -9.51
C THR A 123 16.17 -49.20 -8.05
N LEU A 124 16.46 -50.49 -7.83
CA LEU A 124 16.59 -51.04 -6.49
C LEU A 124 17.63 -50.28 -5.64
N LYS A 125 18.78 -49.94 -6.24
CA LYS A 125 19.83 -49.20 -5.54
C LYS A 125 19.42 -47.77 -5.20
N ALA A 126 18.74 -47.08 -6.12
CA ALA A 126 18.22 -45.74 -5.87
C ALA A 126 17.17 -45.74 -4.75
N LEU A 127 16.35 -46.79 -4.66
CA LEU A 127 15.38 -46.96 -3.58
C LEU A 127 16.08 -47.11 -2.22
N GLN A 128 17.15 -47.90 -2.14
CA GLN A 128 17.94 -48.05 -0.91
C GLN A 128 18.56 -46.73 -0.46
N GLN A 129 19.16 -45.98 -1.39
CA GLN A 129 19.71 -44.66 -1.09
C GLN A 129 18.63 -43.68 -0.61
N LEU A 130 17.46 -43.67 -1.27
CA LEU A 130 16.34 -42.80 -0.90
C LEU A 130 15.81 -43.14 0.50
N LEU A 131 15.67 -44.43 0.82
CA LEU A 131 15.29 -44.88 2.17
C LEU A 131 16.31 -44.43 3.23
N PHE A 132 17.60 -44.55 2.93
CA PHE A 132 18.66 -44.09 3.82
C PHE A 132 18.59 -42.58 4.08
N GLU A 133 18.46 -41.77 3.02
CA GLU A 133 18.35 -40.31 3.13
C GLU A 133 17.10 -39.89 3.91
N LEU A 134 15.95 -40.55 3.68
CA LEU A 134 14.72 -40.30 4.44
C LEU A 134 14.87 -40.64 5.92
N GLN A 135 15.49 -41.78 6.24
CA GLN A 135 15.75 -42.19 7.61
C GLN A 135 16.68 -41.21 8.33
N GLN A 136 17.73 -40.74 7.65
CA GLN A 136 18.64 -39.72 8.18
C GLN A 136 17.91 -38.39 8.45
N GLN A 137 17.06 -37.93 7.53
CA GLN A 137 16.24 -36.73 7.74
C GLN A 137 15.27 -36.90 8.90
N GLN A 138 14.66 -38.08 9.06
CA GLN A 138 13.77 -38.36 10.19
C GLN A 138 14.50 -38.27 11.53
N GLN A 139 15.73 -38.77 11.61
CA GLN A 139 16.58 -38.63 12.79
C GLN A 139 16.96 -37.16 13.07
N GLN A 140 17.26 -36.37 12.03
CA GLN A 140 17.57 -34.94 12.20
C GLN A 140 16.37 -34.09 12.66
N ARG A 141 15.14 -34.52 12.34
CA ARG A 141 13.89 -33.86 12.76
C ARG A 141 13.54 -34.11 14.22
N LEU A 142 14.23 -35.02 14.90
CA LEU A 142 14.08 -35.18 16.34
C LEU A 142 14.47 -33.86 17.03
N PRO A 143 13.76 -33.46 18.11
CA PRO A 143 14.07 -32.24 18.82
C PRO A 143 15.53 -32.27 19.27
N ARG A 144 16.32 -31.31 18.80
CA ARG A 144 17.68 -31.09 19.26
C ARG A 144 17.62 -30.32 20.57
N TYR A 145 18.08 -30.94 21.65
CA TYR A 145 18.20 -30.28 22.94
C TYR A 145 19.60 -29.70 23.08
N ALA A 146 19.73 -28.55 23.77
CA ALA A 146 21.01 -27.87 23.98
C ALA A 146 21.95 -28.62 24.95
N THR A 147 21.46 -29.70 25.57
CA THR A 147 22.19 -30.57 26.48
C THR A 147 23.21 -31.41 25.69
N PRO A 148 24.46 -31.58 26.18
CA PRO A 148 25.47 -32.41 25.52
C PRO A 148 24.99 -33.84 25.20
N ASP A 149 24.10 -34.37 26.04
CA ASP A 149 23.52 -35.71 25.90
C ASP A 149 22.31 -35.79 24.96
N GLY A 150 21.88 -34.67 24.35
CA GLY A 150 20.74 -34.63 23.45
C GLY A 150 19.39 -35.00 24.09
N ARG A 151 19.27 -34.91 25.42
CA ARG A 151 18.02 -35.13 26.19
C ARG A 151 17.40 -33.80 26.62
N PRO A 152 16.07 -33.69 26.81
CA PRO A 152 15.46 -32.49 27.36
C PRO A 152 16.09 -32.12 28.70
N ALA A 153 16.42 -30.83 28.88
CA ALA A 153 16.92 -30.35 30.16
C ALA A 153 15.88 -30.61 31.26
N PRO A 154 16.30 -31.00 32.47
CA PRO A 154 15.37 -31.14 33.58
C PRO A 154 14.68 -29.79 33.87
N PRO A 155 13.42 -29.80 34.33
CA PRO A 155 12.73 -28.56 34.69
C PRO A 155 13.54 -27.81 35.77
N PRO A 156 13.70 -26.49 35.66
CA PRO A 156 14.46 -25.73 36.65
C PRO A 156 13.78 -25.84 38.01
N VAL A 157 14.56 -26.15 39.04
CA VAL A 157 14.09 -26.14 40.43
C VAL A 157 14.10 -24.68 40.91
N PRO A 158 12.98 -24.15 41.44
CA PRO A 158 12.94 -22.78 41.93
C PRO A 158 13.92 -22.61 43.10
N VAL A 159 14.65 -21.50 43.10
CA VAL A 159 15.59 -21.16 44.17
C VAL A 159 14.79 -20.92 45.47
N PRO A 160 15.19 -21.51 46.61
CA PRO A 160 14.55 -21.25 47.88
C PRO A 160 14.54 -19.75 48.20
N GLY A 161 13.37 -19.20 48.52
CA GLY A 161 13.19 -17.78 48.85
C GLY A 161 12.85 -16.84 47.67
N TRP A 162 12.93 -17.30 46.41
CA TRP A 162 12.63 -16.46 45.24
C TRP A 162 11.19 -15.93 45.21
N ALA A 163 10.24 -16.70 45.74
CA ALA A 163 8.82 -16.37 45.67
C ALA A 163 8.32 -15.56 46.88
N ASP A 164 9.13 -15.40 47.92
CA ASP A 164 8.64 -14.94 49.23
C ASP A 164 8.19 -13.47 49.17
N GLU A 165 9.00 -12.59 48.58
CA GLU A 165 8.63 -11.17 48.38
C GLU A 165 7.38 -11.02 47.52
N TRP A 166 7.25 -11.84 46.47
CA TRP A 166 6.09 -11.81 45.59
C TRP A 166 4.82 -12.29 46.30
N LEU A 167 4.95 -13.34 47.11
CA LEU A 167 3.85 -13.86 47.93
C LEU A 167 3.44 -12.85 49.00
N GLU A 168 4.38 -12.13 49.62
CA GLU A 168 4.11 -11.06 50.57
C GLU A 168 3.41 -9.87 49.93
N ILE A 169 3.85 -9.43 48.74
CA ILE A 169 3.16 -8.38 47.97
C ILE A 169 1.74 -8.83 47.63
N LYS A 170 1.56 -10.08 47.17
CA LYS A 170 0.23 -10.64 46.87
C LYS A 170 -0.64 -10.82 48.10
N ALA A 171 -0.05 -11.11 49.26
CA ALA A 171 -0.77 -11.17 50.53
C ALA A 171 -1.18 -9.77 50.99
N ARG A 172 -0.28 -8.79 50.87
CA ARG A 172 -0.55 -7.38 51.15
C ARG A 172 -1.61 -6.81 50.22
N GLU A 173 -1.61 -7.14 48.93
CA GLU A 173 -2.65 -6.75 47.98
C GLU A 173 -4.01 -7.40 48.28
N ARG A 174 -4.02 -8.65 48.77
CA ARG A 174 -5.24 -9.34 49.20
C ARG A 174 -5.80 -8.76 50.51
N ALA A 175 -4.92 -8.42 51.44
CA ALA A 175 -5.23 -7.82 52.74
C ALA A 175 -5.62 -6.35 52.62
N ALA A 176 -5.00 -5.62 51.68
CA ALA A 176 -5.44 -4.33 51.19
C ALA A 176 -6.75 -4.54 50.42
N LYS A 177 -7.82 -4.83 51.17
CA LYS A 177 -9.20 -4.69 50.75
C LYS A 177 -9.42 -3.21 50.43
N PHE A 178 -8.93 -2.75 49.28
CA PHE A 178 -9.68 -1.76 48.52
C PHE A 178 -11.08 -2.34 48.42
N ASP A 179 -12.07 -1.63 48.95
CA ASP A 179 -13.46 -2.05 48.94
C ASP A 179 -13.88 -2.28 47.48
N ARG A 180 -13.62 -3.48 46.96
CA ARG A 180 -14.00 -3.87 45.60
C ARG A 180 -15.51 -3.73 45.45
N LYS A 181 -16.26 -3.90 46.56
CA LYS A 181 -17.69 -3.58 46.65
C LYS A 181 -17.95 -2.08 46.44
N ARG A 182 -17.30 -1.20 47.21
CA ARG A 182 -17.45 0.27 47.06
C ARG A 182 -16.99 0.79 45.70
N ILE A 183 -15.91 0.26 45.11
CA ILE A 183 -15.46 0.62 43.76
C ILE A 183 -16.47 0.14 42.72
N ARG A 184 -17.04 -1.08 42.87
CA ARG A 184 -18.12 -1.55 42.00
C ARG A 184 -19.38 -0.70 42.14
N GLU A 185 -19.75 -0.31 43.36
CA GLU A 185 -20.88 0.58 43.63
C GLU A 185 -20.66 1.97 43.01
N LEU A 186 -19.46 2.54 43.15
CA LEU A 186 -19.10 3.81 42.52
C LEU A 186 -19.07 3.71 40.98
N ALA A 187 -18.54 2.62 40.43
CA ALA A 187 -18.54 2.39 38.97
C ALA A 187 -19.94 2.09 38.41
N ALA A 188 -20.84 1.53 39.23
CA ALA A 188 -22.24 1.35 38.87
C ALA A 188 -23.00 2.67 38.91
N LYS A 189 -22.66 3.58 39.83
CA LYS A 189 -23.30 4.88 39.98
C LYS A 189 -22.82 5.90 38.94
N TRP A 190 -21.53 5.91 38.60
CA TRP A 190 -20.91 6.97 37.82
C TRP A 190 -20.33 6.49 36.47
N VAL A 191 -20.48 7.29 35.43
CA VAL A 191 -19.85 7.15 34.11
C VAL A 191 -19.10 8.42 33.76
N TRP A 192 -17.99 8.28 33.03
CA TRP A 192 -17.23 9.42 32.54
C TRP A 192 -18.01 10.17 31.47
N SER A 193 -18.04 11.50 31.55
CA SER A 193 -18.68 12.33 30.52
C SER A 193 -17.94 12.19 29.20
N SER A 194 -18.68 12.13 28.10
CA SER A 194 -18.12 12.15 26.73
C SER A 194 -17.84 13.56 26.21
N GLU A 195 -18.34 14.59 26.89
CA GLU A 195 -18.19 15.97 26.47
C GLU A 195 -16.84 16.56 26.92
N PRO A 196 -16.13 17.29 26.04
CA PRO A 196 -14.81 17.85 26.35
C PRO A 196 -14.88 19.04 27.32
N LYS A 197 -16.06 19.68 27.44
CA LYS A 197 -16.34 20.77 28.38
C LYS A 197 -17.60 20.43 29.16
N GLY A 198 -17.44 19.73 30.28
CA GLY A 198 -18.54 19.28 31.14
C GLY A 198 -18.03 18.60 32.42
N LEU A 199 -18.95 18.20 33.31
CA LEU A 199 -18.62 17.49 34.55
C LEU A 199 -17.99 16.13 34.24
N LEU A 200 -16.76 15.91 34.72
CA LEU A 200 -15.93 14.74 34.43
C LEU A 200 -16.60 13.37 34.72
N LYS A 201 -17.50 13.31 35.70
CA LYS A 201 -18.29 12.12 36.05
C LYS A 201 -19.76 12.46 36.17
N LEU A 202 -20.59 11.70 35.46
CA LEU A 202 -22.04 11.81 35.43
C LEU A 202 -22.69 10.57 36.05
N PRO A 203 -23.85 10.69 36.70
CA PRO A 203 -24.60 9.52 37.14
C PRO A 203 -25.06 8.69 35.92
N ARG A 204 -24.98 7.36 36.01
CA ARG A 204 -25.40 6.46 34.91
C ARG A 204 -26.88 6.59 34.57
N VAL A 205 -27.71 6.72 35.61
CA VAL A 205 -29.13 7.01 35.50
C VAL A 205 -29.30 8.45 35.93
N ASP A 206 -29.24 9.35 34.96
CA ASP A 206 -29.50 10.77 35.19
C ASP A 206 -31.02 11.02 35.03
N PRO A 207 -31.74 11.36 36.12
CA PRO A 207 -33.18 11.60 36.08
C PRO A 207 -33.55 12.84 35.25
N LEU A 208 -32.57 13.69 34.90
CA LEU A 208 -32.75 14.89 34.09
C LEU A 208 -32.30 14.70 32.63
N LYS A 209 -31.86 13.48 32.25
CA LYS A 209 -31.47 13.14 30.87
C LYS A 209 -32.68 13.17 29.94
N GLY A 210 -32.94 14.34 29.37
CA GLY A 210 -34.09 14.59 28.50
C GLY A 210 -34.77 15.93 28.79
N PHE A 211 -34.55 16.50 29.98
CA PHE A 211 -34.91 17.89 30.25
C PHE A 211 -33.93 18.81 29.52
N ARG A 212 -34.35 19.33 28.37
CA ARG A 212 -33.68 20.49 27.78
C ARG A 212 -34.21 21.72 28.49
N VAL A 213 -33.34 22.40 29.22
CA VAL A 213 -33.62 23.77 29.66
C VAL A 213 -33.74 24.60 28.37
N ALA A 214 -34.96 24.97 27.99
CA ALA A 214 -35.17 26.02 27.01
C ALA A 214 -34.48 27.26 27.59
N ARG A 215 -33.58 27.88 26.82
CA ARG A 215 -32.75 29.00 27.29
C ARG A 215 -33.63 30.05 27.95
N PHE A 216 -33.58 30.13 29.28
CA PHE A 216 -33.98 31.32 30.00
C PHE A 216 -32.77 32.26 29.96
N SER A 217 -32.60 32.99 28.86
CA SER A 217 -31.81 34.23 28.90
C SER A 217 -32.78 35.34 29.27
N SER A 218 -32.52 36.01 30.39
CA SER A 218 -33.21 37.26 30.76
C SER A 218 -32.77 38.46 29.90
N GLU A 219 -31.88 38.23 28.94
CA GLU A 219 -31.35 39.22 28.01
C GLU A 219 -32.05 39.05 26.65
N GLU A 220 -32.49 40.18 26.08
CA GLU A 220 -33.11 40.23 24.75
C GLU A 220 -32.17 39.62 23.70
N ALA A 221 -32.74 38.87 22.76
CA ALA A 221 -31.97 38.23 21.72
C ALA A 221 -31.22 39.29 20.89
N PRO A 222 -29.89 39.19 20.71
CA PRO A 222 -29.13 40.15 19.92
C PRO A 222 -29.64 40.17 18.47
N THR A 223 -29.68 41.36 17.88
CA THR A 223 -30.18 41.60 16.53
C THR A 223 -29.41 40.78 15.49
N PRO A 224 -30.07 40.20 14.47
CA PRO A 224 -29.39 39.41 13.44
C PRO A 224 -28.40 40.31 12.67
N GLY A 225 -27.10 40.19 12.96
CA GLY A 225 -26.03 40.94 12.28
C GLY A 225 -24.88 41.40 13.18
N SER A 226 -25.12 41.58 14.49
CA SER A 226 -24.11 42.12 15.42
C SER A 226 -22.91 41.20 15.69
N LYS A 227 -23.00 39.93 15.30
CA LYS A 227 -21.92 38.96 15.49
C LYS A 227 -20.70 39.21 14.58
N TYR A 228 -20.84 40.08 13.58
CA TYR A 228 -19.79 40.36 12.61
C TYR A 228 -19.11 41.71 12.82
N GLU A 229 -19.66 42.62 13.63
CA GLU A 229 -19.03 43.94 13.84
C GLU A 229 -17.71 43.84 14.62
N GLU A 230 -17.60 42.95 15.60
CA GLU A 230 -16.36 42.73 16.36
C GLU A 230 -15.30 41.92 15.61
N LEU A 231 -15.64 41.24 14.51
CA LEU A 231 -14.67 40.46 13.72
C LEU A 231 -13.92 41.29 12.68
N TYR A 232 -14.35 42.53 12.43
CA TYR A 232 -13.74 43.47 11.48
C TYR A 232 -13.19 44.74 12.17
N ALA A 233 -13.09 44.73 13.49
CA ALA A 233 -12.29 45.71 14.21
C ALA A 233 -10.81 45.36 13.99
N ASP A 234 -10.19 45.97 12.97
CA ASP A 234 -8.74 45.93 12.75
C ASP A 234 -8.07 46.74 13.88
N ASP A 235 -7.64 46.04 14.93
CA ASP A 235 -6.84 46.60 16.03
C ASP A 235 -5.33 46.67 15.69
N GLU A 236 -4.94 46.45 14.44
CA GLU A 236 -3.55 46.54 13.99
C GLU A 236 -3.29 47.96 13.46
N PRO A 237 -2.48 48.79 14.15
CA PRO A 237 -2.15 50.12 13.64
C PRO A 237 -1.40 49.97 12.31
N LEU A 238 -1.95 50.57 11.24
CA LEU A 238 -1.27 50.70 9.95
C LEU A 238 0.06 51.42 10.17
N GLU A 239 1.18 50.74 9.90
CA GLU A 239 2.48 51.39 9.72
C GLU A 239 2.37 52.28 8.47
N GLU A 240 2.27 53.58 8.68
CA GLU A 240 2.29 54.61 7.64
C GLU A 240 3.71 54.74 7.08
N ASP A 241 4.09 53.86 6.14
CA ASP A 241 5.23 54.11 5.24
C ASP A 241 4.80 55.10 4.14
N GLU A 242 4.58 56.37 4.52
CA GLU A 242 4.19 57.46 3.59
C GLU A 242 5.23 57.70 2.48
N GLU A 243 6.48 57.24 2.65
CA GLU A 243 7.59 57.54 1.74
C GLU A 243 7.61 56.67 0.45
N ASP A 244 6.88 55.54 0.41
CA ASP A 244 6.90 54.61 -0.73
C ASP A 244 5.75 54.86 -1.74
N ILE A 245 4.64 55.46 -1.30
CA ILE A 245 3.45 55.66 -2.16
C ILE A 245 3.69 56.79 -3.18
N GLU A 246 4.41 57.85 -2.79
CA GLU A 246 4.76 58.95 -3.69
C GLU A 246 5.76 58.53 -4.77
N GLN A 247 6.72 57.64 -4.44
CA GLN A 247 7.66 57.10 -5.43
C GLN A 247 6.98 56.19 -6.44
N VAL A 248 6.01 55.38 -6.02
CA VAL A 248 5.22 54.53 -6.92
C VAL A 248 4.31 55.35 -7.81
N ALA A 249 3.68 56.41 -7.29
CA ALA A 249 2.86 57.32 -8.09
C ALA A 249 3.68 58.07 -9.15
N ALA A 250 4.87 58.58 -8.79
CA ALA A 250 5.77 59.24 -9.72
C ALA A 250 6.29 58.29 -10.82
N ALA A 251 6.56 57.02 -10.47
CA ALA A 251 6.97 56.00 -11.43
C ALA A 251 5.84 55.61 -12.41
N LEU A 252 4.58 55.63 -11.96
CA LEU A 252 3.43 55.33 -12.81
C LEU A 252 3.13 56.48 -13.78
N GLU A 253 3.18 57.73 -13.31
CA GLU A 253 3.04 58.90 -14.20
C GLU A 253 4.15 58.99 -15.25
N ALA A 254 5.39 58.61 -14.90
CA ALA A 254 6.48 58.57 -15.89
C ALA A 254 6.20 57.54 -16.99
N ARG A 255 5.67 56.36 -16.61
CA ARG A 255 5.32 55.30 -17.57
C ARG A 255 4.16 55.69 -18.48
N ASP A 256 3.12 56.31 -17.93
CA ASP A 256 1.96 56.75 -18.71
C ASP A 256 2.33 57.89 -19.70
N ARG A 257 3.34 58.71 -19.35
CA ARG A 257 3.87 59.75 -20.23
C ARG A 257 4.68 59.16 -21.40
N GLU A 258 5.49 58.13 -21.15
CA GLU A 258 6.18 57.37 -22.21
C GLU A 258 5.20 56.60 -23.12
N GLU A 259 4.14 56.02 -22.54
CA GLU A 259 3.12 55.27 -23.29
C GLU A 259 2.26 56.20 -24.16
N ALA A 260 2.04 57.45 -23.74
CA ALA A 260 1.36 58.48 -24.52
C ALA A 260 2.19 58.99 -25.72
N GLU A 261 3.52 59.15 -25.57
CA GLU A 261 4.41 59.55 -26.67
C GLU A 261 4.52 58.44 -27.75
N LEU A 262 4.45 57.17 -27.33
CA LEU A 262 4.46 56.01 -28.24
C LEU A 262 3.14 55.82 -29.02
N LEU A 263 2.02 56.40 -28.55
CA LEU A 263 0.72 56.25 -29.20
C LEU A 263 0.44 57.32 -30.27
N THR A 264 1.26 58.38 -30.35
CA THR A 264 1.08 59.49 -31.30
C THR A 264 1.77 59.29 -32.65
N ASP A 265 2.74 58.38 -32.75
CA ASP A 265 3.40 58.03 -34.00
C ASP A 265 3.06 56.59 -34.40
N GLU A 266 2.46 56.46 -35.59
CA GLU A 266 2.08 55.21 -36.30
C GLU A 266 0.74 54.55 -35.95
N TRP A 267 -0.35 55.12 -36.49
CA TRP A 267 -1.50 54.33 -36.95
C TRP A 267 -1.90 54.76 -38.38
N PRO A 268 -1.74 53.93 -39.42
CA PRO A 268 -2.33 54.20 -40.72
C PRO A 268 -3.83 53.85 -40.72
N ARG A 269 -4.63 54.77 -41.26
CA ARG A 269 -6.09 54.70 -41.41
C ARG A 269 -6.53 53.44 -42.17
N ALA A 270 -7.44 52.69 -41.56
CA ALA A 270 -8.25 51.69 -42.24
C ALA A 270 -9.51 52.34 -42.83
N THR A 271 -9.58 52.44 -44.15
CA THR A 271 -10.83 52.62 -44.91
C THR A 271 -10.84 51.62 -46.06
N ASP A 272 -12.05 51.19 -46.42
CA ASP A 272 -12.43 50.43 -47.63
C ASP A 272 -12.54 48.91 -47.51
N TRP A 273 -13.62 48.46 -46.84
CA TRP A 273 -14.23 47.15 -47.12
C TRP A 273 -15.52 47.36 -47.93
N ALA A 274 -15.40 47.41 -49.26
CA ALA A 274 -16.51 47.18 -50.17
C ALA A 274 -16.04 46.74 -51.56
N GLY A 275 -16.47 45.55 -51.99
CA GLY A 275 -16.61 45.17 -53.40
C GLY A 275 -15.49 44.31 -54.00
N GLY A 276 -15.81 43.07 -54.41
CA GLY A 276 -14.90 42.29 -55.26
C GLY A 276 -15.24 40.80 -55.36
N SER A 277 -16.03 40.46 -56.36
CA SER A 277 -16.45 39.13 -56.78
C SER A 277 -15.31 38.16 -57.15
N GLY A 278 -15.43 36.89 -56.75
CA GLY A 278 -14.61 35.79 -57.28
C GLY A 278 -15.04 34.43 -56.72
N SER A 279 -15.57 33.57 -57.60
CA SER A 279 -16.17 32.24 -57.33
C SER A 279 -15.28 31.27 -56.53
N PRO A 280 -15.85 30.32 -55.76
CA PRO A 280 -15.08 29.34 -55.02
C PRO A 280 -14.53 28.23 -55.92
N ALA A 281 -13.24 27.92 -55.76
CA ALA A 281 -12.62 26.74 -56.36
C ALA A 281 -13.08 25.46 -55.64
N VAL A 282 -13.61 24.53 -56.42
CA VAL A 282 -14.01 23.18 -56.04
C VAL A 282 -12.77 22.40 -55.60
N ILE A 283 -12.69 22.02 -54.32
CA ILE A 283 -11.71 21.05 -53.83
C ILE A 283 -12.31 19.65 -53.99
N SER A 284 -11.74 18.89 -54.91
CA SER A 284 -12.06 17.49 -55.18
C SER A 284 -11.61 16.58 -54.03
N ARG A 285 -12.48 15.65 -53.65
CA ARG A 285 -12.19 14.54 -52.74
C ARG A 285 -11.24 13.55 -53.42
N GLY A 286 -10.02 13.43 -52.90
CA GLY A 286 -9.12 12.31 -53.16
C GLY A 286 -9.06 11.41 -51.94
N GLY A 287 -9.77 10.28 -51.99
CA GLY A 287 -9.51 9.17 -51.08
C GLY A 287 -8.24 8.46 -51.48
N ASN A 288 -7.52 7.89 -50.50
CA ASN A 288 -6.65 6.77 -50.78
C ASN A 288 -6.62 5.78 -49.63
N ALA A 289 -6.65 4.53 -50.06
CA ALA A 289 -6.69 3.29 -49.31
C ALA A 289 -5.40 3.05 -48.52
N CYS A 290 -5.54 2.35 -47.38
CA CYS A 290 -4.49 1.49 -46.87
C CYS A 290 -4.88 0.04 -47.19
N SER A 291 -4.04 -0.58 -48.01
CA SER A 291 -3.81 -2.02 -48.06
C SER A 291 -2.66 -2.37 -47.12
#